data_AF-A0A1G8SYG0-F1
#
_entry.id   AF-A0A1G8SYG0-F1
#
_cell.length_a   1.000
_cell.length_b   1.000
_cell.length_c   1.000
_cell.angle_alpha   90.00
_cell.angle_beta   90.00
_cell.angle_gamma   90.00
#
_symmetry.space_group_name_H-M   'P 1'
#
loop_
_entity.id
_entity.type
_entity.pdbx_description
1 polymer ?
#
loop_
_entity_poly.entity_id
_entity_poly.type
_entity_poly.pdbx_seq_one_letter_code
_entity_poly.pdbx_strand_id
1 'polypeptide(L)' 'MDNLGRIVFPIEARNKLGIKIGDSLEIFVDGEKIVFKKYAPGCLFCDSISGTVQYKEKKICASCLEELKHI' A
#
# COMPACT_ATOMS: atom_id res chain seq x y z
N MET A 1 -11.63 20.89 1.34
CA MET A 1 -12.67 19.89 1.70
C MET A 1 -13.99 20.43 1.22
N ASP A 2 -14.85 19.60 0.65
CA ASP A 2 -16.17 20.07 0.22
C ASP A 2 -17.24 19.84 1.30
N ASN A 3 -18.51 20.13 0.95
CA ASN A 3 -19.65 20.04 1.86
C ASN A 3 -19.99 18.61 2.31
N LEU A 4 -19.38 17.58 1.70
CA LEU A 4 -19.57 16.18 2.08
C LEU A 4 -18.34 15.60 2.81
N GLY A 5 -17.33 16.43 3.09
CA GLY A 5 -16.10 15.98 3.72
C GLY A 5 -15.09 15.35 2.76
N ARG A 6 -15.25 15.50 1.43
CA ARG A 6 -14.29 14.94 0.45
C ARG A 6 -13.04 15.82 0.40
N ILE A 7 -11.88 15.16 0.33
CA ILE A 7 -10.57 15.80 0.13
C ILE A 7 -10.12 15.54 -1.30
N VAL A 8 -9.74 16.62 -2.00
CA VAL A 8 -9.19 16.53 -3.35
C VAL A 8 -7.67 16.52 -3.27
N PHE A 9 -7.03 15.51 -3.85
CA PHE A 9 -5.58 15.46 -3.96
C PHE A 9 -5.10 16.30 -5.16
N PRO A 10 -4.20 17.30 -4.95
CA PRO A 10 -3.55 18.01 -6.03
C PRO A 10 -2.85 17.04 -6.99
N ILE A 11 -2.77 17.40 -8.28
CA ILE A 11 -2.16 16.54 -9.31
C ILE A 11 -0.70 16.19 -8.98
N GLU A 12 0.04 17.12 -8.38
CA GLU A 12 1.43 16.94 -7.97
C GLU A 12 1.59 15.88 -6.88
N ALA A 13 0.70 15.89 -5.88
CA ALA A 13 0.68 14.90 -4.81
C ALA A 13 0.34 13.50 -5.38
N ARG A 14 -0.62 13.42 -6.31
CA ARG A 14 -0.96 12.16 -6.99
C ARG A 14 0.23 11.60 -7.77
N ASN A 15 0.94 12.43 -8.52
CA ASN A 15 2.11 12.01 -9.29
C ASN A 15 3.25 11.54 -8.39
N LYS A 16 3.55 12.28 -7.30
CA LYS A 16 4.59 11.90 -6.33
C LYS A 16 4.29 10.58 -5.61
N LEU A 17 3.01 10.34 -5.28
CA LEU A 17 2.57 9.10 -4.63
C LEU A 17 2.22 7.97 -5.61
N GLY A 18 2.26 8.25 -6.92
CA GLY A 18 1.87 7.31 -7.97
C GLY A 18 0.42 6.82 -7.88
N ILE A 19 -0.51 7.66 -7.40
CA ILE A 19 -1.93 7.31 -7.22
C ILE A 19 -2.71 7.57 -8.51
N LYS A 20 -3.40 6.55 -9.01
CA LYS A 20 -4.28 6.65 -10.18
C LYS A 20 -5.76 6.70 -9.76
N ILE A 21 -6.62 7.11 -10.68
CA ILE A 21 -8.07 7.04 -10.47
C ILE A 21 -8.46 5.58 -10.26
N GLY A 22 -9.15 5.30 -9.15
CA GLY A 22 -9.55 3.94 -8.77
C GLY A 22 -8.56 3.21 -7.85
N ASP A 23 -7.36 3.75 -7.61
CA ASP A 23 -6.42 3.15 -6.65
C ASP A 23 -7.00 3.21 -5.23
N SER A 24 -6.84 2.11 -4.49
CA SER A 24 -7.17 2.07 -3.06
C SER A 24 -6.10 2.82 -2.24
N LEU A 25 -6.55 3.55 -1.24
CA LEU A 25 -5.70 4.25 -0.28
C LEU A 25 -6.01 3.75 1.13
N GLU A 26 -4.96 3.58 1.90
CA GLU A 26 -5.04 3.28 3.32
C GLU A 26 -4.95 4.61 4.09
N ILE A 27 -5.84 4.81 5.06
CA ILE A 27 -5.94 6.05 5.84
C ILE A 27 -5.77 5.71 7.32
N PHE A 28 -4.85 6.42 7.97
CA PHE A 28 -4.59 6.26 9.40
C PHE A 28 -4.47 7.60 10.10
N VAL A 29 -4.67 7.58 11.41
CA VAL A 29 -4.48 8.74 12.28
C VAL A 29 -3.22 8.53 13.11
N ASP A 30 -2.31 9.50 13.06
CA ASP A 30 -1.07 9.54 13.85
C ASP A 30 -1.03 10.85 14.64
N GLY A 31 -1.53 10.80 15.88
CA GLY A 31 -1.76 11.98 16.71
C GLY A 31 -2.72 12.96 16.04
N GLU A 32 -2.23 14.17 15.73
CA GLU A 32 -2.98 15.22 15.03
C GLU A 32 -2.85 15.15 13.50
N LYS A 33 -2.23 14.10 12.96
CA LYS A 33 -1.98 13.94 11.52
C LYS A 33 -2.88 12.87 10.92
N ILE A 34 -3.37 13.14 9.71
CA ILE A 34 -3.97 12.12 8.85
C ILE A 34 -2.90 11.66 7.86
N VAL A 35 -2.61 10.37 7.87
CA VAL A 35 -1.60 9.74 7.00
C VAL A 35 -2.32 8.97 5.90
N PHE A 36 -2.02 9.32 4.65
CA PHE A 36 -2.49 8.60 3.47
C PHE A 36 -1.36 7.75 2.91
N LYS A 37 -1.60 6.46 2.74
CA LYS A 37 -0.64 5.53 2.17
C LYS A 37 -1.26 4.85 0.96
N LYS A 38 -0.49 4.72 -0.13
CA LYS A 38 -0.92 3.92 -1.28
C LYS A 38 -1.10 2.48 -0.81
N TYR A 39 -2.29 1.92 -1.02
CA TYR A 39 -2.51 0.52 -0.69
C TYR A 39 -1.55 -0.33 -1.53
N ALA A 40 -0.71 -1.09 -0.83
CA ALA A 40 0.20 -2.02 -1.44
C ALA A 40 -0.10 -3.38 -0.82
N PRO A 41 -0.52 -4.39 -1.61
CA PRO A 41 -0.64 -5.73 -1.08
C PRO A 41 0.73 -6.15 -0.54
N GLY A 42 0.75 -6.71 0.66
CA GLY A 42 1.92 -7.29 1.28
C GLY A 42 2.24 -8.67 0.69
N CYS A 43 3.05 -9.44 1.40
CA CYS A 43 3.28 -10.85 1.13
C CYS A 43 1.95 -11.62 1.07
N LEU A 44 1.77 -12.46 0.06
CA LEU A 44 0.61 -13.32 -0.15
C LEU A 44 0.27 -14.21 1.06
N PHE A 45 1.26 -14.56 1.87
CA PHE A 45 1.12 -15.53 2.95
C PHE A 45 1.00 -14.91 4.35
N CYS A 46 1.54 -13.72 4.55
CA CYS A 46 1.67 -13.13 5.90
C CYS A 46 1.43 -11.62 5.95
N ASP A 47 1.02 -11.01 4.83
CA ASP A 47 0.76 -9.58 4.67
C ASP A 47 1.95 -8.65 4.98
N SER A 48 3.13 -9.19 5.26
CA SER A 48 4.34 -8.39 5.47
C SER A 48 4.65 -7.57 4.23
N ILE A 49 4.83 -6.27 4.42
CA ILE A 49 5.25 -5.32 3.38
C ILE A 49 6.78 -5.17 3.29
N SER A 50 7.52 -5.74 4.26
CA SER A 50 8.97 -5.64 4.30
C SER A 50 9.61 -6.79 3.52
N GLY A 51 10.60 -6.45 2.68
CA GLY A 51 11.38 -7.45 1.94
C GLY A 51 10.55 -8.31 0.98
N THR A 52 9.46 -7.78 0.42
CA THR A 52 8.63 -8.50 -0.56
C THR A 52 9.26 -8.47 -1.95
N VAL A 53 9.36 -9.64 -2.57
CA VAL A 53 9.69 -9.83 -3.99
C VAL A 53 8.43 -10.15 -4.79
N GLN A 54 8.35 -9.68 -6.04
CA GLN A 54 7.22 -9.96 -6.93
C GLN A 54 7.54 -11.15 -7.85
N TYR A 55 6.69 -12.17 -7.82
CA TYR A 55 6.77 -13.36 -8.64
C TYR A 55 5.38 -13.73 -9.18
N LYS A 56 5.22 -13.82 -10.51
CA LYS A 56 3.95 -14.13 -11.18
C LYS A 56 2.76 -13.34 -10.61
N GLU A 57 2.92 -12.02 -10.50
CA GLU A 57 1.92 -11.08 -9.94
C GLU A 57 1.57 -11.27 -8.47
N LYS A 58 2.23 -12.18 -7.76
CA LYS A 58 2.15 -12.32 -6.31
C LYS A 58 3.35 -11.64 -5.66
N LYS A 59 3.15 -10.99 -4.52
CA LYS A 59 4.24 -10.52 -3.68
C LYS A 59 4.48 -11.55 -2.58
N ILE A 60 5.73 -11.90 -2.33
CA ILE A 60 6.13 -12.87 -1.30
C ILE A 60 7.31 -12.26 -0.54
N CYS A 61 7.29 -12.21 0.79
CA CYS A 61 8.42 -11.75 1.59
C CYS A 61 9.51 -12.82 1.67
N ALA A 62 10.74 -12.39 1.97
CA ALA A 62 11.88 -13.30 2.10
C ALA A 62 11.62 -14.45 3.08
N SER A 63 10.95 -14.21 4.21
CA SER A 63 10.65 -15.28 5.20
C SER A 63 9.74 -16.37 4.63
N CYS A 64 8.63 -15.99 4.00
CA CYS A 64 7.73 -16.97 3.37
C CYS A 64 8.38 -17.67 2.17
N LEU A 65 9.29 -16.99 1.46
CA LEU A 65 10.03 -17.60 0.37
C LEU A 65 11.02 -18.67 0.86
N GLU A 66 11.65 -18.47 2.03
CA GLU A 66 12.48 -19.51 2.66
C GLU A 66 11.64 -20.68 3.15
N GLU A 67 10.48 -20.44 3.78
CA GLU A 67 9.56 -21.50 4.21
C GLU A 67 9.10 -22.38 3.03
N LEU A 68 8.82 -21.77 1.87
CA LEU A 68 8.42 -22.49 0.67
C LEU A 68 9.51 -23.40 0.09
N LYS A 69 10.80 -23.10 0.30
CA LYS A 69 11.91 -23.95 -0.19
C LYS A 69 12.04 -25.27 0.58
N HIS A 70 11.42 -25.33 1.76
CA HIS A 70 11.46 -26.50 2.65
C HIS A 70 10.20 -27.39 2.54
N ILE A 71 9.33 -27.10 1.57
CA ILE A 71 8.18 -27.94 1.17
C ILE A 71 8.61 -28.83 0.01
#